data_AF-A0A3N0A0S5-F1
#
_entry.id   AF-A0A3N0A0S5-F1
#
_cell.length_a   1.000
_cell.length_b   1.000
_cell.length_c   1.000
_cell.angle_alpha   90.00
_cell.angle_beta   90.00
_cell.angle_gamma   90.00
#
_symmetry.space_group_name_H-M   'P 1'
#
loop_
_entity.id
_entity.type
_entity.pdbx_description
1 polymer ?
#
loop_
_entity_poly.entity_id
_entity_poly.type
_entity_poly.pdbx_seq_one_letter_code
_entity_poly.pdbx_strand_id
1 'polypeptide(L)'
;MDFTNFDIEEFFGFGDDTNPLMMLIWIVPIIIFVFYGQRIQLYITSGEIKKGIKKLEAYRNESREDLISHVKGINPSSDPEEKIDRFLDYFTIMPVDVDPGGIIGKIRHTIRSREDYTRQHISSMIPEITPLELGKVQTLLEIASSLQMLYKVVNHMYLTAKKQNNYPLILPLQMLLPTVLEHADAMKAAIPAFRAGQPVGDGIGPMVIGRMMLECTKETVSFETVLARTEFEGRQLMLVKARGPESTVGRPADALEVLTADCS
;
A
#
# COMPACT_ATOMS: atom_id res chain seq x y z
N MET A 1 46.12 -2.78 29.08
CA MET A 1 46.01 -1.47 28.41
C MET A 1 45.31 -0.57 29.39
N ASP A 2 46.04 0.42 29.90
CA ASP A 2 45.60 1.31 30.97
C ASP A 2 44.81 2.45 30.34
N PHE A 3 43.50 2.52 30.61
CA PHE A 3 42.59 3.52 30.04
C PHE A 3 42.54 4.82 30.86
N THR A 4 43.53 5.03 31.73
CA THR A 4 43.57 6.14 32.71
C THR A 4 44.31 7.38 32.21
N ASN A 5 45.10 7.29 31.13
CA ASN A 5 45.70 8.43 30.44
C ASN A 5 44.88 8.78 29.19
N PHE A 6 43.75 9.46 29.39
CA PHE A 6 43.08 10.17 28.30
C PHE A 6 43.62 11.60 28.33
N ASP A 7 44.69 11.85 27.58
CA ASP A 7 45.32 13.17 27.52
C ASP A 7 44.45 14.10 26.68
N ILE A 8 43.67 14.93 27.36
CA ILE A 8 42.69 15.84 26.75
C ILE A 8 43.42 16.85 25.84
N GLU A 9 44.67 17.21 26.18
CA GLU A 9 45.49 18.12 25.39
C GLU A 9 45.91 17.53 24.04
N GLU A 10 46.24 16.22 24.00
CA GLU A 10 46.62 15.51 22.77
C GLU A 10 45.40 15.20 21.89
N PHE A 11 44.26 14.85 22.49
CA PHE A 11 43.01 14.55 21.76
C PHE A 11 42.45 15.76 20.99
N PHE A 12 42.65 16.99 21.49
CA PHE A 12 42.15 18.21 20.87
C PHE A 12 43.22 19.05 20.15
N GLY A 13 44.50 18.63 20.14
CA GLY A 13 45.57 19.26 19.37
C GLY A 13 45.94 20.67 19.83
N PHE A 14 45.94 20.91 21.15
CA PHE A 14 46.21 22.24 21.71
C PHE A 14 47.69 22.38 22.08
N GLY A 15 48.40 23.26 21.36
CA GLY A 15 49.76 23.68 21.74
C GLY A 15 49.75 24.74 22.85
N ASP A 16 50.85 24.82 23.60
CA ASP A 16 51.10 25.67 24.79
C ASP A 16 50.81 27.18 24.59
N ASP A 17 50.67 27.63 23.32
CA ASP A 17 50.39 29.03 22.93
C ASP A 17 48.90 29.34 22.64
N THR A 18 47.97 28.41 22.88
CA THR A 18 46.54 28.63 22.59
C THR A 18 45.83 29.44 23.67
N ASN A 19 45.34 30.63 23.30
CA ASN A 19 44.64 31.54 24.20
C ASN A 19 43.39 30.85 24.82
N PRO A 20 43.23 30.80 26.16
CA PRO A 20 42.10 30.13 26.83
C PRO A 20 40.72 30.60 26.36
N LEU A 21 40.63 31.85 25.88
CA LEU A 21 39.41 32.42 25.29
C LEU A 21 39.07 31.78 23.93
N MET A 22 40.09 31.44 23.12
CA MET A 22 39.93 30.74 21.85
C MET A 22 39.57 29.27 22.05
N MET A 23 40.07 28.64 23.12
CA MET A 23 39.70 27.27 23.53
C MET A 23 38.22 27.18 23.92
N LEU A 24 37.72 28.14 24.70
CA LEU A 24 36.31 28.23 25.09
C LEU A 24 35.38 28.40 23.87
N ILE A 25 35.79 29.19 22.88
CA ILE A 25 35.05 29.38 21.62
C ILE A 25 34.88 28.09 20.82
N TRP A 26 35.85 27.17 20.87
CA TRP A 26 35.77 25.89 20.15
C TRP A 26 35.05 24.78 20.93
N ILE A 27 35.26 24.72 22.26
CA ILE A 27 34.69 23.66 23.10
C ILE A 27 33.20 23.87 23.40
N VAL A 28 32.76 25.12 23.62
CA VAL A 28 31.36 25.41 23.96
C VAL A 28 30.38 24.97 22.87
N PRO A 29 30.61 25.24 21.57
CA PRO A 29 29.74 24.73 20.50
C PRO A 29 29.69 23.20 20.44
N ILE A 30 30.81 22.50 20.66
CA ILE A 30 30.87 21.03 20.65
C ILE A 30 30.02 20.45 21.78
N ILE A 31 30.16 20.99 22.99
CA ILE A 31 29.36 20.57 24.15
C ILE A 31 27.86 20.80 23.87
N ILE A 32 27.49 21.97 23.34
CA ILE A 32 26.11 22.26 22.95
C ILE A 32 25.62 21.24 21.91
N PHE A 33 26.42 20.92 20.90
CA PHE A 33 26.05 19.94 19.87
C PHE A 33 25.93 18.51 20.41
N VAL A 34 26.76 18.09 21.35
CA VAL A 34 26.68 16.74 21.93
C VAL A 34 25.40 16.58 22.77
N PHE A 35 25.07 17.57 23.60
CA PHE A 35 23.90 17.50 24.49
C PHE A 35 22.58 17.89 23.82
N TYR A 36 22.60 18.83 22.87
CA TYR A 36 21.40 19.37 22.21
C TYR A 36 21.27 18.99 20.74
N GLY A 37 22.32 18.46 20.11
CA GLY A 37 22.31 18.11 18.68
C GLY A 37 21.18 17.15 18.34
N GLN A 38 20.94 16.13 19.17
CA GLN A 38 19.83 15.19 18.98
C GLN A 38 18.46 15.88 19.00
N ARG A 39 18.27 16.88 19.88
CA ARG A 39 17.01 17.64 19.97
C ARG A 39 16.83 18.57 18.76
N ILE A 40 17.92 19.21 18.33
CA ILE A 40 17.93 20.08 17.16
C ILE A 40 17.63 19.26 15.89
N GLN A 41 18.30 18.12 15.71
CA GLN A 41 18.06 17.20 14.60
C GLN A 41 16.62 16.67 14.61
N LEU A 42 16.11 16.26 15.77
CA LEU A 42 14.72 15.84 15.91
C LEU A 42 13.75 16.94 15.47
N TYR A 43 13.97 18.19 15.87
CA TYR A 43 13.11 19.31 15.49
C TYR A 43 13.10 19.54 13.97
N ILE A 44 14.27 19.56 13.34
CA ILE A 44 14.42 19.76 11.89
C ILE A 44 13.76 18.61 11.12
N THR A 45 14.17 17.37 11.42
CA THR A 45 13.63 16.16 10.76
C THR A 45 12.11 16.02 10.97
N SER A 46 11.61 16.36 12.16
CA SER A 46 10.16 16.36 12.43
C SER A 46 9.40 17.31 11.51
N GLY A 47 9.97 18.48 11.19
CA GLY A 47 9.37 19.44 10.29
C GLY A 47 9.21 18.90 8.87
N GLU A 48 10.23 18.22 8.35
CA GLU A 48 10.20 17.58 7.03
C GLU A 48 9.16 16.45 6.97
N ILE A 49 9.17 15.56 7.96
CA ILE A 49 8.23 14.44 8.05
C ILE A 49 6.78 14.94 8.15
N LYS A 50 6.55 16.02 8.90
CA LYS A 50 5.23 16.63 9.03
C LYS A 50 4.67 17.11 7.67
N LYS A 51 5.52 17.57 6.75
CA LYS A 51 5.09 17.93 5.38
C LYS A 51 4.62 16.68 4.62
N GLY A 52 5.35 15.57 4.72
CA GLY A 52 4.96 14.29 4.13
C GLY A 52 3.64 13.76 4.70
N ILE A 53 3.47 13.81 6.03
CA ILE A 53 2.21 13.43 6.68
C ILE A 53 1.04 14.28 6.18
N LYS A 54 1.22 15.59 6.02
CA LYS A 54 0.19 16.48 5.47
C LYS A 54 -0.18 16.10 4.03
N LYS A 55 0.79 15.65 3.23
CA LYS A 55 0.52 15.14 1.87
C LYS A 55 -0.29 13.84 1.90
N LEU A 56 0.07 12.90 2.77
CA LEU A 56 -0.70 11.66 2.98
C LEU A 56 -2.12 11.94 3.48
N GLU A 57 -2.29 12.93 4.36
CA GLU A 57 -3.60 13.36 4.83
C GLU A 57 -4.48 13.90 3.69
N ALA A 58 -3.91 14.71 2.80
CA ALA A 58 -4.61 15.20 1.61
C ALA A 58 -5.05 14.03 0.71
N TYR A 59 -4.14 13.10 0.40
CA TYR A 59 -4.46 11.93 -0.43
C TYR A 59 -5.54 11.04 0.18
N ARG A 60 -5.49 10.81 1.50
CA ARG A 60 -6.54 10.12 2.23
C ARG A 60 -7.89 10.81 2.06
N ASN A 61 -7.95 12.12 2.30
CA ASN A 61 -9.21 12.87 2.22
C ASN A 61 -9.77 12.91 0.80
N GLU A 62 -8.92 13.19 -0.19
CA GLU A 62 -9.30 13.19 -1.62
C GLU A 62 -9.83 11.82 -2.05
N SER A 63 -9.14 10.72 -1.70
CA SER A 63 -9.58 9.37 -2.06
C SER A 63 -10.90 8.97 -1.41
N ARG A 64 -11.12 9.38 -0.15
CA ARG A 64 -12.39 9.17 0.56
C ARG A 64 -13.52 9.94 -0.11
N GLU A 65 -13.30 11.21 -0.43
CA GLU A 65 -14.30 12.05 -1.11
C GLU A 65 -14.64 11.50 -2.49
N ASP A 66 -13.63 11.03 -3.24
CA ASP A 66 -13.82 10.38 -4.54
C ASP A 66 -14.64 9.08 -4.45
N LEU A 67 -14.37 8.26 -3.43
CA LEU A 67 -15.13 7.04 -3.19
C LEU A 67 -16.60 7.36 -2.86
N ILE A 68 -16.83 8.29 -1.94
CA ILE A 68 -18.19 8.69 -1.53
C ILE A 68 -18.95 9.30 -2.71
N SER A 69 -18.32 10.16 -3.50
CA SER A 69 -18.95 10.79 -4.66
C SER A 69 -19.32 9.75 -5.73
N HIS A 70 -18.45 8.75 -5.95
CA HIS A 70 -18.73 7.66 -6.87
C HIS A 70 -19.88 6.77 -6.39
N VAL A 71 -19.86 6.35 -5.12
CA VAL A 71 -20.92 5.52 -4.54
C VAL A 71 -22.27 6.24 -4.54
N LYS A 72 -22.31 7.54 -4.19
CA LYS A 72 -23.53 8.36 -4.26
C LYS A 72 -24.11 8.44 -5.67
N GLY A 73 -23.26 8.41 -6.70
CA GLY A 73 -23.69 8.37 -8.11
C GLY A 73 -24.38 7.07 -8.54
N ILE A 74 -24.25 5.99 -7.77
CA ILE A 74 -24.80 4.65 -8.07
C ILE A 74 -26.09 4.39 -7.25
N ASN A 75 -26.71 5.42 -6.68
CA ASN A 75 -27.96 5.34 -5.90
C ASN A 75 -27.93 4.27 -4.78
N PRO A 76 -27.13 4.47 -3.71
CA PRO A 76 -27.06 3.54 -2.60
C PRO A 76 -28.39 3.51 -1.83
N SER A 77 -28.70 2.38 -1.17
CA SER A 77 -29.96 2.23 -0.42
C SER A 77 -30.05 3.09 0.85
N SER A 78 -28.91 3.55 1.36
CA SER A 78 -28.79 4.42 2.53
C SER A 78 -27.65 5.40 2.32
N ASP A 79 -27.50 6.39 3.20
CA ASP A 79 -26.30 7.21 3.24
C ASP A 79 -25.05 6.32 3.37
N PRO A 80 -24.13 6.34 2.40
CA PRO A 80 -23.00 5.42 2.38
C PRO A 80 -21.85 5.86 3.28
N GLU A 81 -21.84 7.11 3.76
CA GLU A 81 -20.68 7.71 4.46
C GLU A 81 -20.25 6.91 5.70
N GLU A 82 -21.18 6.66 6.63
CA GLU A 82 -20.86 5.96 7.89
C GLU A 82 -20.44 4.49 7.66
N LYS A 83 -20.95 3.86 6.60
CA LYS A 83 -20.59 2.48 6.24
C LYS A 83 -19.20 2.44 5.60
N ILE A 84 -18.92 3.36 4.68
CA ILE A 84 -17.62 3.52 4.06
C ILE A 84 -16.55 3.80 5.13
N ASP A 85 -16.80 4.72 6.06
CA ASP A 85 -15.83 5.06 7.11
C ASP A 85 -15.46 3.87 7.99
N ARG A 86 -16.46 3.05 8.37
CA ARG A 86 -16.20 1.81 9.10
C ARG A 86 -15.35 0.83 8.31
N PHE A 87 -15.55 0.77 7.00
CA PHE A 87 -14.78 -0.12 6.14
C PHE A 87 -13.36 0.38 5.86
N LEU A 88 -13.15 1.70 5.73
CA LEU A 88 -11.81 2.27 5.60
C LEU A 88 -10.90 1.92 6.80
N ASP A 89 -11.51 1.69 7.95
CA ASP A 89 -10.85 1.30 9.20
C ASP A 89 -10.73 -0.21 9.39
N TYR A 90 -11.30 -1.01 8.48
CA TYR A 90 -11.18 -2.45 8.49
C TYR A 90 -9.75 -2.88 8.14
N PHE A 91 -9.17 -3.76 8.96
CA PHE A 91 -7.85 -4.34 8.72
C PHE A 91 -7.93 -5.86 8.81
N THR A 92 -7.12 -6.53 8.00
CA THR A 92 -7.04 -7.99 7.99
C THR A 92 -5.78 -8.43 8.74
N ILE A 93 -5.95 -9.37 9.67
CA ILE A 93 -4.84 -9.97 10.42
C ILE A 93 -4.31 -11.15 9.62
N MET A 94 -3.04 -11.07 9.22
CA MET A 94 -2.39 -12.17 8.50
C MET A 94 -2.04 -13.33 9.45
N PRO A 95 -2.13 -14.59 8.99
CA PRO A 95 -1.72 -15.74 9.79
C PRO A 95 -0.21 -15.69 10.10
N VAL A 96 0.19 -16.25 11.24
CA VAL A 96 1.61 -16.34 11.66
C VAL A 96 2.22 -17.67 11.23
N ASP A 97 3.49 -17.66 10.84
CA ASP A 97 4.27 -18.73 10.16
C ASP A 97 4.48 -20.06 10.92
N VAL A 98 3.75 -20.35 12.01
CA VAL A 98 4.10 -21.44 12.93
C VAL A 98 3.65 -22.84 12.49
N ASP A 99 3.28 -23.05 11.22
CA ASP A 99 2.66 -24.30 10.77
C ASP A 99 3.54 -25.15 9.81
N PRO A 100 3.84 -26.42 10.14
CA PRO A 100 4.50 -27.37 9.23
C PRO A 100 3.78 -27.60 7.90
N GLY A 101 2.45 -27.41 7.84
CA GLY A 101 1.64 -27.56 6.63
C GLY A 101 1.76 -26.42 5.61
N GLY A 102 2.55 -25.38 5.93
CA GLY A 102 2.82 -24.23 5.06
C GLY A 102 1.80 -23.10 5.22
N ILE A 103 2.30 -21.86 5.22
CA ILE A 103 1.49 -20.65 5.40
C ILE A 103 0.67 -20.26 4.15
N ILE A 104 1.08 -20.72 2.97
CA ILE A 104 0.53 -20.27 1.68
C ILE A 104 -0.97 -20.53 1.57
N GLY A 105 -1.46 -21.71 1.98
CA GLY A 105 -2.89 -22.04 1.94
C GLY A 105 -3.73 -21.14 2.85
N LYS A 106 -3.20 -20.79 4.02
CA LYS A 106 -3.85 -19.87 4.96
C LYS A 106 -3.88 -18.46 4.41
N ILE A 107 -2.76 -17.96 3.89
CA ILE A 107 -2.69 -16.65 3.23
C ILE A 107 -3.71 -16.56 2.09
N ARG A 108 -3.75 -17.60 1.23
CA ARG A 108 -4.71 -17.68 0.13
C ARG A 108 -6.15 -17.60 0.64
N HIS A 109 -6.48 -18.35 1.69
CA HIS A 109 -7.81 -18.31 2.29
C HIS A 109 -8.12 -16.93 2.88
N THR A 110 -7.21 -16.33 3.65
CA THR A 110 -7.38 -15.00 4.24
C THR A 110 -7.61 -13.91 3.19
N ILE A 111 -6.84 -13.91 2.10
CA ILE A 111 -6.99 -12.93 1.01
C ILE A 111 -8.35 -13.11 0.32
N ARG A 112 -8.74 -14.36 0.00
CA ARG A 112 -10.04 -14.65 -0.64
C ARG A 112 -11.21 -14.29 0.27
N SER A 113 -11.14 -14.63 1.56
CA SER A 113 -12.18 -14.28 2.53
C SER A 113 -12.32 -12.77 2.69
N ARG A 114 -11.21 -12.01 2.65
CA ARG A 114 -11.25 -10.54 2.64
C ARG A 114 -11.94 -10.01 1.37
N GLU A 115 -11.57 -10.54 0.21
CA GLU A 115 -12.15 -10.17 -1.08
C GLU A 115 -13.67 -10.44 -1.09
N ASP A 116 -14.09 -11.62 -0.68
CA ASP A 116 -15.50 -12.02 -0.63
C ASP A 116 -16.29 -11.17 0.38
N TYR A 117 -15.72 -10.89 1.56
CA TYR A 117 -16.32 -10.02 2.57
C TYR A 117 -16.49 -8.58 2.06
N THR A 118 -15.49 -8.06 1.34
CA THR A 118 -15.52 -6.72 0.76
C THR A 118 -16.66 -6.62 -0.27
N ARG A 119 -16.75 -7.59 -1.17
CA ARG A 119 -17.82 -7.66 -2.18
C ARG A 119 -19.19 -7.76 -1.54
N GLN A 120 -19.36 -8.64 -0.55
CA GLN A 120 -20.63 -8.79 0.17
C GLN A 120 -21.05 -7.49 0.87
N HIS A 121 -20.10 -6.78 1.47
CA HIS A 121 -20.37 -5.50 2.11
C HIS A 121 -20.82 -4.44 1.10
N ILE A 122 -20.15 -4.34 -0.05
CA ILE A 122 -20.54 -3.43 -1.14
C ILE A 122 -21.95 -3.77 -1.66
N SER A 123 -22.23 -5.04 -1.94
CA SER A 123 -23.57 -5.48 -2.38
C SER A 123 -24.66 -5.19 -1.35
N SER A 124 -24.34 -5.23 -0.05
CA SER A 124 -25.29 -4.86 1.00
C SER A 124 -25.61 -3.36 1.05
N MET A 125 -24.75 -2.52 0.49
CA MET A 125 -24.96 -1.07 0.38
C MET A 125 -25.69 -0.68 -0.90
N ILE A 126 -25.50 -1.46 -1.98
CA ILE A 126 -26.02 -1.22 -3.32
C ILE A 126 -26.65 -2.53 -3.85
N PRO A 127 -27.96 -2.76 -3.62
CA PRO A 127 -28.64 -4.03 -3.93
C PRO A 127 -28.67 -4.40 -5.41
N GLU A 128 -28.69 -3.41 -6.31
CA GLU A 128 -28.74 -3.60 -7.77
C GLU A 128 -27.42 -3.21 -8.45
N ILE A 129 -26.29 -3.59 -7.86
CA ILE A 129 -24.97 -3.30 -8.42
C ILE A 129 -24.60 -4.26 -9.55
N THR A 130 -24.13 -3.72 -10.67
CA THR A 130 -23.59 -4.55 -11.77
C THR A 130 -22.21 -5.11 -11.38
N PRO A 131 -21.79 -6.28 -11.90
CA PRO A 131 -20.46 -6.84 -11.60
C PRO A 131 -19.31 -5.86 -11.90
N LEU A 132 -19.44 -5.08 -12.97
CA LEU A 132 -18.47 -4.06 -13.35
C LEU A 132 -18.38 -2.93 -12.32
N GLU A 133 -19.51 -2.36 -11.91
CA GLU A 133 -19.54 -1.30 -10.91
C GLU A 133 -19.09 -1.81 -9.54
N LEU A 134 -19.40 -3.06 -9.19
CA LEU A 134 -18.92 -3.71 -7.97
C LEU A 134 -17.39 -3.79 -7.95
N GLY A 135 -16.75 -4.22 -9.05
CA GLY A 135 -15.29 -4.26 -9.15
C GLY A 135 -14.64 -2.87 -9.06
N LYS A 136 -15.27 -1.84 -9.64
CA LYS A 136 -14.79 -0.44 -9.53
C LYS A 136 -14.86 0.06 -8.09
N VAL A 137 -16.02 -0.08 -7.44
CA VAL A 137 -16.23 0.35 -6.04
C VAL A 137 -15.28 -0.40 -5.11
N GLN A 138 -15.11 -1.71 -5.31
CA GLN A 138 -14.15 -2.53 -4.55
C GLN A 138 -12.73 -1.97 -4.66
N THR A 139 -12.26 -1.73 -5.88
CA THR A 139 -10.89 -1.23 -6.10
C THR A 139 -10.69 0.15 -5.50
N LEU A 140 -11.66 1.06 -5.67
CA LEU A 140 -11.61 2.39 -5.07
C LEU A 140 -11.59 2.34 -3.53
N LEU A 141 -12.37 1.42 -2.94
CA LEU A 141 -12.40 1.18 -1.51
C LEU A 141 -11.07 0.63 -0.99
N GLU A 142 -10.44 -0.29 -1.72
CA GLU A 142 -9.12 -0.85 -1.39
C GLU A 142 -8.02 0.22 -1.47
N ILE A 143 -8.05 1.11 -2.48
CA ILE A 143 -7.11 2.23 -2.61
C ILE A 143 -7.29 3.22 -1.44
N ALA A 144 -8.53 3.62 -1.15
CA ALA A 144 -8.82 4.56 -0.07
C ALA A 144 -8.44 3.99 1.30
N SER A 145 -8.74 2.71 1.56
CA SER A 145 -8.34 2.00 2.79
C SER A 145 -6.81 1.91 2.91
N SER A 146 -6.11 1.65 1.80
CA SER A 146 -4.64 1.61 1.80
C SER A 146 -4.01 2.97 2.10
N LEU A 147 -4.51 4.05 1.50
CA LEU A 147 -4.06 5.43 1.79
C LEU A 147 -4.36 5.82 3.25
N GLN A 148 -5.53 5.42 3.76
CA GLN A 148 -5.90 5.59 5.17
C GLN A 148 -4.94 4.88 6.12
N MET A 149 -4.54 3.65 5.77
CA MET A 149 -3.58 2.86 6.55
C MET A 149 -2.18 3.48 6.52
N LEU A 150 -1.69 3.91 5.35
CA LEU A 150 -0.40 4.61 5.23
C LEU A 150 -0.36 5.87 6.09
N TYR A 151 -1.40 6.72 6.02
CA TYR A 151 -1.51 7.90 6.88
C TYR A 151 -1.48 7.54 8.36
N LYS A 152 -2.28 6.55 8.79
CA LYS A 152 -2.38 6.14 10.20
C LYS A 152 -1.04 5.64 10.74
N VAL A 153 -0.36 4.76 10.01
CA VAL A 153 0.92 4.17 10.43
C VAL A 153 2.01 5.23 10.52
N VAL A 154 2.19 6.06 9.49
CA VAL A 154 3.21 7.12 9.46
C VAL A 154 2.96 8.15 10.56
N ASN A 155 1.71 8.60 10.71
CA ASN A 155 1.36 9.56 11.76
C ASN A 155 1.56 8.98 13.17
N HIS A 156 1.20 7.71 13.39
CA HIS A 156 1.42 7.04 14.67
C HIS A 156 2.91 6.92 15.02
N MET A 157 3.76 6.50 14.07
CA MET A 157 5.21 6.42 14.27
C MET A 157 5.81 7.80 14.57
N TYR A 158 5.39 8.83 13.83
CA TYR A 158 5.83 10.21 14.05
C TYR A 158 5.46 10.74 15.44
N LEU A 159 4.19 10.56 15.86
CA LEU A 159 3.74 10.98 17.18
C LEU A 159 4.48 10.25 18.30
N THR A 160 4.79 8.97 18.10
CA THR A 160 5.56 8.16 19.05
C THR A 160 6.98 8.68 19.20
N ALA A 161 7.70 8.90 18.09
CA ALA A 161 9.05 9.45 18.10
C ALA A 161 9.09 10.85 18.75
N LYS A 162 8.12 11.71 18.43
CA LYS A 162 8.01 13.05 18.99
C LYS A 162 7.71 13.03 20.50
N LYS A 163 6.80 12.16 20.96
CA LYS A 163 6.45 12.04 22.39
C LYS A 163 7.63 11.52 23.22
N GLN A 164 8.38 10.56 22.70
CA GLN A 164 9.55 10.00 23.38
C GLN A 164 10.78 10.93 23.32
N ASN A 165 10.72 12.01 22.53
CA ASN A 165 11.83 12.94 22.29
C ASN A 165 13.13 12.20 21.90
N ASN A 166 12.97 11.10 21.15
CA ASN A 166 14.03 10.16 20.83
C ASN A 166 14.33 10.22 19.33
N TYR A 167 15.46 10.83 18.98
CA TYR A 167 15.87 11.03 17.59
C TYR A 167 16.06 9.71 16.81
N PRO A 168 16.73 8.67 17.34
CA PRO A 168 16.79 7.35 16.71
C PRO A 168 15.45 6.78 16.22
N LEU A 169 14.33 7.05 16.89
CA LEU A 169 13.03 6.55 16.47
C LEU A 169 12.45 7.26 15.24
N ILE A 170 12.96 8.46 14.91
CA ILE A 170 12.47 9.24 13.77
C ILE A 170 13.24 8.94 12.48
N LEU A 171 14.49 8.46 12.58
CA LEU A 171 15.35 8.17 11.44
C LEU A 171 14.74 7.18 10.44
N PRO A 172 14.23 6.01 10.87
CA PRO A 172 13.62 5.06 9.94
C PRO A 172 12.45 5.68 9.18
N LEU A 173 11.69 6.56 9.84
CA LEU A 173 10.59 7.28 9.21
C LEU A 173 11.10 8.27 8.17
N GLN A 174 12.16 9.02 8.45
CA GLN A 174 12.78 9.94 7.48
C GLN A 174 13.26 9.20 6.23
N MET A 175 13.85 8.02 6.39
CA MET A 175 14.39 7.23 5.28
C MET A 175 13.30 6.56 4.45
N LEU A 176 12.22 6.06 5.07
CA LEU A 176 11.13 5.36 4.39
C LEU A 176 10.08 6.29 3.79
N LEU A 177 9.93 7.50 4.32
CA LEU A 177 8.89 8.44 3.92
C LEU A 177 8.88 8.74 2.41
N PRO A 178 10.02 8.94 1.71
CA PRO A 178 10.01 9.16 0.26
C PRO A 178 9.33 8.02 -0.50
N THR A 179 9.69 6.77 -0.19
CA THR A 179 9.10 5.57 -0.82
C THR A 179 7.61 5.43 -0.49
N VAL A 180 7.22 5.72 0.75
CA VAL A 180 5.79 5.71 1.14
C VAL A 180 5.00 6.78 0.38
N LEU A 181 5.56 7.97 0.21
CA LEU A 181 4.92 9.05 -0.55
C LEU A 181 4.81 8.73 -2.03
N GLU A 182 5.80 8.06 -2.61
CA GLU A 182 5.78 7.61 -4.00
C GLU A 182 4.67 6.56 -4.23
N HIS A 183 4.57 5.56 -3.34
CA HIS A 183 3.47 4.59 -3.39
C HIS A 183 2.10 5.27 -3.24
N ALA A 184 1.97 6.20 -2.30
CA ALA A 184 0.72 6.92 -2.09
C ALA A 184 0.34 7.80 -3.29
N ASP A 185 1.33 8.43 -3.94
CA ASP A 185 1.12 9.24 -5.14
C ASP A 185 0.66 8.38 -6.32
N ALA A 186 1.28 7.21 -6.52
CA ALA A 186 0.86 6.24 -7.54
C ALA A 186 -0.57 5.73 -7.31
N MET A 187 -0.91 5.42 -6.06
CA MET A 187 -2.27 5.01 -5.68
C MET A 187 -3.29 6.11 -5.99
N LYS A 188 -3.00 7.35 -5.62
CA LYS A 188 -3.86 8.50 -5.90
C LYS A 188 -4.00 8.74 -7.41
N ALA A 189 -2.91 8.65 -8.16
CA ALA A 189 -2.91 8.83 -9.61
C ALA A 189 -3.72 7.75 -10.34
N ALA A 190 -3.90 6.55 -9.75
CA ALA A 190 -4.65 5.47 -10.35
C ALA A 190 -6.19 5.59 -10.17
N ILE A 191 -6.66 6.41 -9.22
CA ILE A 191 -8.10 6.57 -8.92
C ILE A 191 -8.95 6.90 -10.17
N PRO A 192 -8.57 7.88 -11.02
CA PRO A 192 -9.36 8.20 -12.21
C PRO A 192 -9.47 7.04 -13.20
N ALA A 193 -8.40 6.26 -13.37
CA ALA A 193 -8.36 5.11 -14.27
C ALA A 193 -9.31 4.01 -13.79
N PHE A 194 -9.26 3.68 -12.49
CA PHE A 194 -10.17 2.68 -11.91
C PHE A 194 -11.62 3.13 -11.87
N ARG A 195 -11.90 4.41 -11.62
CA ARG A 195 -13.25 4.98 -11.74
C ARG A 195 -13.79 4.84 -13.17
N ALA A 196 -12.94 5.03 -14.18
CA ALA A 196 -13.30 4.87 -15.58
C ALA A 196 -13.35 3.38 -16.04
N GLY A 197 -12.94 2.43 -15.21
CA GLY A 197 -12.80 1.02 -15.60
C GLY A 197 -11.73 0.79 -16.66
N GLN A 198 -10.69 1.62 -16.67
CA GLN A 198 -9.55 1.46 -17.58
C GLN A 198 -8.63 0.35 -17.06
N PRO A 199 -8.12 -0.52 -17.95
CA PRO A 199 -7.13 -1.52 -17.55
C PRO A 199 -5.82 -0.82 -17.12
N VAL A 200 -5.30 -1.21 -15.95
CA VAL A 200 -4.05 -0.68 -15.38
C VAL A 200 -3.05 -1.82 -15.23
N GLY A 201 -1.79 -1.60 -15.62
CA GLY A 201 -0.71 -2.57 -15.54
C GLY A 201 -0.33 -3.20 -16.88
N ASP A 202 0.39 -4.32 -16.84
CA ASP A 202 0.76 -5.07 -18.04
C ASP A 202 -0.44 -5.84 -18.60
N GLY A 203 -1.14 -5.17 -19.51
CA GLY A 203 -2.30 -5.72 -20.21
C GLY A 203 -1.95 -6.49 -21.47
N ILE A 204 -0.68 -6.58 -21.92
CA ILE A 204 -0.37 -7.12 -23.26
C ILE A 204 -0.83 -8.57 -23.38
N GLY A 205 -0.53 -9.42 -22.40
CA GLY A 205 -0.97 -10.82 -22.39
C GLY A 205 -2.50 -10.96 -22.47
N PRO A 206 -3.26 -10.43 -21.50
CA PRO A 206 -4.72 -10.47 -21.53
C PRO A 206 -5.35 -9.84 -22.78
N MET A 207 -4.74 -8.82 -23.37
CA MET A 207 -5.22 -8.16 -24.60
C MET A 207 -5.01 -9.04 -25.84
N VAL A 208 -3.84 -9.68 -25.97
CA VAL A 208 -3.57 -10.63 -27.07
C VAL A 208 -4.53 -11.80 -27.00
N ILE A 209 -4.68 -12.41 -25.81
CA ILE A 209 -5.65 -13.49 -25.60
C ILE A 209 -7.08 -13.01 -25.86
N GLY A 210 -7.43 -11.82 -25.38
CA GLY A 210 -8.74 -11.21 -25.62
C GLY A 210 -9.05 -11.02 -27.12
N ARG A 211 -8.04 -10.67 -27.93
CA ARG A 211 -8.17 -10.56 -29.39
C ARG A 211 -8.39 -11.92 -30.05
N MET A 212 -7.71 -12.96 -29.60
CA MET A 212 -7.91 -14.33 -30.11
C MET A 212 -9.29 -14.90 -29.73
N MET A 213 -9.89 -14.41 -28.64
CA MET A 213 -11.22 -14.83 -28.16
C MET A 213 -12.41 -14.10 -28.80
N LEU A 214 -12.20 -13.20 -29.78
CA LEU A 214 -13.28 -12.34 -30.31
C LEU A 214 -14.42 -13.15 -30.96
N GLU A 215 -14.09 -14.21 -31.69
CA GLU A 215 -15.04 -15.03 -32.45
C GLU A 215 -15.41 -16.34 -31.72
N CYS A 216 -14.90 -16.55 -30.51
CA CYS A 216 -15.11 -17.77 -29.73
C CYS A 216 -16.19 -17.59 -28.66
N THR A 217 -16.92 -18.65 -28.34
CA THR A 217 -17.78 -18.69 -27.16
C THR A 217 -16.93 -18.67 -25.90
N LYS A 218 -17.29 -17.78 -24.97
CA LYS A 218 -16.57 -17.58 -23.71
C LYS A 218 -17.35 -18.24 -22.59
N GLU A 219 -16.69 -19.11 -21.85
CA GLU A 219 -17.25 -19.80 -20.69
C GLU A 219 -16.51 -19.35 -19.43
N THR A 220 -17.22 -19.31 -18.30
CA THR A 220 -16.60 -18.95 -17.01
C THR A 220 -16.14 -20.24 -16.33
N VAL A 221 -14.84 -20.38 -16.10
CA VAL A 221 -14.23 -21.61 -15.55
C VAL A 221 -13.91 -21.47 -14.06
N SER A 222 -13.51 -20.27 -13.64
CA SER A 222 -13.26 -19.98 -12.23
C SER A 222 -13.67 -18.53 -11.94
N PHE A 223 -13.48 -18.11 -10.68
CA PHE A 223 -13.77 -16.75 -10.24
C PHE A 223 -13.14 -15.71 -11.18
N GLU A 224 -14.00 -14.89 -11.80
CA GLU A 224 -13.64 -13.82 -12.75
C GLU A 224 -12.63 -14.26 -13.84
N THR A 225 -12.69 -15.53 -14.24
CA THR A 225 -11.78 -16.13 -15.24
C THR A 225 -12.58 -16.79 -16.35
N VAL A 226 -12.23 -16.45 -17.59
CA VAL A 226 -12.89 -16.92 -18.80
C VAL A 226 -11.99 -17.84 -19.61
N LEU A 227 -12.60 -18.88 -20.18
CA LEU A 227 -12.02 -19.81 -21.12
C LEU A 227 -12.67 -19.63 -22.49
N ALA A 228 -11.87 -19.78 -23.54
CA ALA A 228 -12.37 -20.05 -24.88
C ALA A 228 -11.55 -21.17 -25.50
N ARG A 229 -12.19 -21.99 -26.33
CA ARG A 229 -11.52 -23.02 -27.13
C ARG A 229 -11.43 -22.52 -28.57
N THR A 230 -10.24 -22.63 -29.16
CA THR A 230 -10.01 -22.24 -30.55
C THR A 230 -9.03 -23.21 -31.21
N GLU A 231 -8.92 -23.16 -32.53
CA GLU A 231 -7.93 -23.92 -33.27
C GLU A 231 -6.95 -22.95 -33.94
N PHE A 232 -5.66 -23.23 -33.81
CA PHE A 232 -4.61 -22.46 -34.47
C PHE A 232 -3.56 -23.42 -35.01
N GLU A 233 -3.26 -23.31 -36.30
CA GLU A 233 -2.26 -24.15 -36.99
C GLU A 233 -2.46 -25.66 -36.77
N GLY A 234 -3.71 -26.12 -36.78
CA GLY A 234 -4.05 -27.54 -36.57
C GLY A 234 -3.91 -28.03 -35.12
N ARG A 235 -3.73 -27.12 -34.16
CA ARG A 235 -3.68 -27.41 -32.73
C ARG A 235 -4.88 -26.80 -32.02
N GLN A 236 -5.51 -27.61 -31.16
CA GLN A 236 -6.55 -27.14 -30.26
C GLN A 236 -5.91 -26.31 -29.14
N LEU A 237 -6.35 -25.07 -28.99
CA LEU A 237 -5.89 -24.13 -27.97
C LEU A 237 -7.00 -23.87 -26.96
N MET A 238 -6.60 -23.88 -25.69
CA MET A 238 -7.41 -23.40 -24.57
C MET A 238 -6.89 -22.05 -24.13
N LEU A 239 -7.65 -21.00 -24.45
CA LEU A 239 -7.32 -19.63 -24.10
C LEU A 239 -7.94 -19.32 -22.74
N VAL A 240 -7.13 -18.92 -21.76
CA VAL A 240 -7.59 -18.56 -20.41
C VAL A 240 -7.15 -17.14 -20.09
N LYS A 241 -8.07 -16.30 -19.61
CA LYS A 241 -7.75 -14.95 -19.12
C LYS A 241 -8.74 -14.49 -18.04
N ALA A 242 -8.38 -13.45 -17.29
CA ALA A 242 -9.35 -12.74 -16.45
C ALA A 242 -10.49 -12.13 -17.31
N ARG A 243 -11.70 -12.06 -16.76
CA ARG A 243 -12.91 -11.65 -17.49
C ARG A 243 -12.73 -10.28 -18.14
N GLY A 244 -12.35 -9.26 -17.37
CA GLY A 244 -12.14 -7.88 -17.85
C GLY A 244 -13.40 -7.26 -18.49
N PRO A 245 -13.55 -5.92 -18.56
CA PRO A 245 -12.60 -4.85 -18.20
C PRO A 245 -12.57 -4.49 -16.71
N GLU A 246 -13.21 -5.31 -15.86
CA GLU A 246 -13.12 -5.22 -14.41
C GLU A 246 -11.66 -5.17 -13.92
N SER A 247 -11.43 -4.43 -12.83
CA SER A 247 -10.15 -4.40 -12.11
C SER A 247 -9.97 -5.71 -11.33
N THR A 248 -9.72 -6.79 -12.05
CA THR A 248 -9.55 -8.13 -11.51
C THR A 248 -8.42 -8.87 -12.18
N VAL A 249 -7.70 -9.64 -11.38
CA VAL A 249 -6.66 -10.58 -11.83
C VAL A 249 -7.23 -11.99 -12.08
N GLY A 250 -8.49 -12.23 -11.72
CA GLY A 250 -9.12 -13.56 -11.78
C GLY A 250 -8.39 -14.61 -10.92
N ARG A 251 -8.69 -15.88 -11.16
CA ARG A 251 -8.05 -17.05 -10.54
C ARG A 251 -7.62 -18.04 -11.63
N PRO A 252 -6.60 -17.71 -12.44
CA PRO A 252 -6.14 -18.59 -13.52
C PRO A 252 -5.54 -19.91 -13.00
N ALA A 253 -4.97 -19.92 -11.79
CA ALA A 253 -4.48 -21.15 -11.16
C ALA A 253 -5.63 -22.13 -10.88
N ASP A 254 -6.73 -21.64 -10.29
CA ASP A 254 -7.93 -22.46 -10.05
C ASP A 254 -8.53 -22.95 -11.38
N ALA A 255 -8.49 -22.11 -12.43
CA ALA A 255 -8.94 -22.52 -13.76
C ALA A 255 -8.04 -23.64 -14.34
N LEU A 256 -6.72 -23.57 -14.14
CA LEU A 256 -5.80 -24.61 -14.57
C LEU A 256 -6.09 -25.94 -13.86
N GLU A 257 -6.32 -25.92 -12.53
CA GLU A 257 -6.66 -27.12 -11.77
C GLU A 257 -7.91 -27.81 -12.33
N VAL A 258 -8.98 -27.05 -12.63
CA VAL A 258 -10.21 -27.56 -13.25
C VAL A 258 -9.92 -28.17 -14.63
N LEU A 259 -9.18 -27.45 -15.48
CA LEU A 259 -8.85 -27.91 -16.83
C LEU A 259 -8.00 -29.19 -16.83
N THR A 260 -7.07 -29.33 -15.87
CA THR A 260 -6.26 -30.54 -15.76
C THR A 260 -7.06 -31.74 -15.25
N ALA A 261 -8.06 -31.51 -14.39
CA ALA A 261 -8.93 -32.57 -13.90
C ALA A 261 -9.88 -33.08 -15.00
N ASP A 262 -10.32 -32.22 -15.92
CA ASP A 262 -11.15 -32.60 -17.07
C ASP A 262 -10.38 -33.41 -18.14
N CYS A 263 -9.04 -33.36 -18.12
CA CYS A 263 -8.16 -34.08 -19.04
C CYS A 263 -7.69 -35.46 -18.54
N SER A 264 -7.89 -35.77 -17.26
CA SER A 264 -7.51 -37.03 -16.60
C SER A 264 -8.69 -37.97 -16.42
#